data_AF-A0A8T0EQN8-F1
#
_entry.id   AF-A0A8T0EQN8-F1
#
_cell.length_a   1.000
_cell.length_b   1.000
_cell.length_c   1.000
_cell.angle_alpha   90.00
_cell.angle_beta   90.00
_cell.angle_gamma   90.00
#
_symmetry.space_group_name_H-M   'P 1'
#
loop_
_entity.id
_entity.type
_entity.pdbx_description
1 polymer ?
#
loop_
_entity_poly.entity_id
_entity_poly.type
_entity_poly.pdbx_seq_one_letter_code
_entity_poly.pdbx_strand_id
1 'polypeptide(L)'
;MWYVEWSHHEPELGVYNFDGDYNLPKFLKTADDLGLLVVFRAGPYIDAERDMGGLPYWLLREHSDMELRSSDPKYIKYVDRWFSVLFPLIEPFLYNNGGPIITLQIENEYGSYGCDAEYKSYLREFAKKALKNNVVLFTTDGSSSKLLACGKVDEILSTIDFGSGVNVTHNFEMLRWTQTSGPLVNSEFYPGWMDHWGQPHSTATTEAVVKTLTEMLKANASVNIYPFHGGTNFGFAVGSNLGSTFQPIITSYDFDAPLNEAGDPTSKYYAIRKAIGKVPLNVADLKSTINVTE
;
A
#
# COMPACT_ATOMS: atom_id res chain seq x y z
N MET A 1 5.30 3.69 2.13
CA MET A 1 4.11 3.73 1.25
C MET A 1 2.92 4.13 2.11
N TRP A 2 1.84 4.68 1.54
CA TRP A 2 0.63 5.06 2.28
C TRP A 2 -0.64 4.66 1.54
N TYR A 3 -1.65 4.14 2.25
CA TYR A 3 -2.96 3.78 1.70
C TYR A 3 -4.03 4.79 2.13
N VAL A 4 -4.94 5.15 1.23
CA VAL A 4 -6.05 6.07 1.52
C VAL A 4 -7.34 5.29 1.69
N GLU A 5 -7.87 5.33 2.91
CA GLU A 5 -9.06 4.59 3.32
C GLU A 5 -10.35 5.38 2.99
N TRP A 6 -11.10 4.90 2.00
CA TRP A 6 -12.30 5.59 1.52
C TRP A 6 -13.40 5.66 2.59
N SER A 7 -13.59 4.60 3.38
CA SER A 7 -14.54 4.57 4.52
C SER A 7 -14.29 5.68 5.55
N HIS A 8 -13.03 6.07 5.79
CA HIS A 8 -12.67 7.17 6.68
C HIS A 8 -12.93 8.56 6.06
N HIS A 9 -12.77 8.70 4.73
CA HIS A 9 -12.89 9.98 4.03
C HIS A 9 -14.29 10.25 3.44
N GLU A 10 -15.14 9.24 3.26
CA GLU A 10 -16.57 9.36 2.94
C GLU A 10 -17.39 8.44 3.88
N PRO A 11 -17.43 8.71 5.21
CA PRO A 11 -18.10 7.85 6.20
C PRO A 11 -19.63 7.74 6.00
N GLU A 12 -20.23 8.73 5.36
CA GLU A 12 -21.59 8.67 4.81
C GLU A 12 -21.57 9.17 3.36
N LEU A 13 -22.45 8.63 2.51
CA LEU A 13 -22.51 8.95 1.08
C LEU A 13 -22.59 10.48 0.83
N GLY A 14 -21.56 11.03 0.21
CA GLY A 14 -21.41 12.46 -0.11
C GLY A 14 -20.94 13.36 1.05
N VAL A 15 -20.65 12.81 2.23
CA VAL A 15 -20.13 13.53 3.40
C VAL A 15 -18.63 13.28 3.50
N TYR A 16 -17.83 14.20 2.96
CA TYR A 16 -16.38 14.05 2.92
C TYR A 16 -15.67 14.63 4.14
N ASN A 17 -14.63 13.93 4.64
CA ASN A 17 -13.81 14.37 5.76
C ASN A 17 -12.31 14.36 5.42
N PHE A 18 -11.69 15.54 5.51
CA PHE A 18 -10.23 15.73 5.41
C PHE A 18 -9.71 16.67 6.51
N ASP A 19 -10.38 16.71 7.66
CA ASP A 19 -10.01 17.53 8.81
C ASP A 19 -9.39 16.70 9.96
N GLY A 20 -8.68 17.38 10.87
CA GLY A 20 -8.02 16.75 12.01
C GLY A 20 -6.99 15.71 11.57
N ASP A 21 -7.15 14.49 12.08
CA ASP A 21 -6.26 13.35 11.79
C ASP A 21 -6.45 12.80 10.36
N TYR A 22 -7.57 13.13 9.71
CA TYR A 22 -7.88 12.73 8.33
C TYR A 22 -7.33 13.73 7.28
N ASN A 23 -6.49 14.70 7.67
CA ASN A 23 -5.98 15.72 6.77
C ASN A 23 -4.84 15.20 5.87
N LEU A 24 -5.21 14.49 4.81
CA LEU A 24 -4.31 13.95 3.80
C LEU A 24 -3.37 15.01 3.17
N PRO A 25 -3.81 16.24 2.82
CA PRO A 25 -2.90 17.28 2.33
C PRO A 25 -1.81 17.67 3.33
N LYS A 26 -2.13 17.77 4.63
CA LYS A 26 -1.16 18.05 5.69
C LYS A 26 -0.18 16.89 5.85
N PHE A 27 -0.64 15.64 5.78
CA PHE A 27 0.23 14.45 5.82
C PHE A 27 1.22 14.46 4.64
N LEU A 28 0.73 14.65 3.41
CA LEU A 28 1.57 14.73 2.21
C LEU A 28 2.54 15.92 2.26
N LYS A 29 2.10 17.08 2.76
CA LYS A 29 2.98 18.25 2.94
C LYS A 29 4.08 17.99 3.97
N THR A 30 3.74 17.32 5.08
CA THR A 30 4.70 16.93 6.12
C THR A 30 5.77 15.97 5.57
N ALA A 31 5.39 15.02 4.70
CA ALA A 31 6.35 14.16 4.02
C ALA A 31 7.33 14.95 3.13
N ASP A 32 6.84 15.90 2.33
CA ASP A 32 7.68 16.78 1.50
C ASP A 32 8.59 17.71 2.32
N ASP A 33 8.10 18.29 3.42
CA ASP A 33 8.90 19.11 4.34
C ASP A 33 9.98 18.29 5.08
N LEU A 34 9.75 16.99 5.28
CA LEU A 34 10.74 16.03 5.77
C LEU A 34 11.61 15.42 4.66
N GLY A 35 11.48 15.86 3.41
CA GLY A 35 12.24 15.35 2.26
C GLY A 35 11.95 13.89 1.88
N LEU A 36 10.82 13.34 2.33
CA LEU A 36 10.40 11.96 2.07
C LEU A 36 9.53 11.87 0.81
N LEU A 37 9.94 11.02 -0.12
CA LEU A 37 9.15 10.67 -1.30
C LEU A 37 8.01 9.71 -0.91
N VAL A 38 6.84 9.91 -1.51
CA VAL A 38 5.63 9.15 -1.23
C VAL A 38 5.34 8.19 -2.37
N VAL A 39 5.28 6.90 -2.04
CA VAL A 39 4.56 5.90 -2.83
C VAL A 39 3.14 5.81 -2.27
N PHE A 40 2.15 6.08 -3.12
CA PHE A 40 0.76 6.30 -2.74
C PHE A 40 -0.13 5.15 -3.21
N ARG A 41 -1.15 4.74 -2.45
CA ARG A 41 -2.23 3.83 -2.92
C ARG A 41 -3.55 4.58 -2.87
N ALA A 42 -4.26 4.64 -4.00
CA ALA A 42 -5.54 5.33 -4.08
C ALA A 42 -6.74 4.46 -3.63
N GLY A 43 -6.58 3.14 -3.57
CA GLY A 43 -7.69 2.21 -3.47
C GLY A 43 -8.32 1.92 -4.84
N PRO A 44 -9.66 1.78 -4.97
CA PRO A 44 -10.67 2.08 -3.93
C PRO A 44 -10.69 1.08 -2.79
N TYR A 45 -10.39 -0.20 -3.06
CA TYR A 45 -10.08 -1.22 -2.04
C TYR A 45 -8.60 -1.11 -1.65
N ILE A 46 -8.29 -1.16 -0.36
CA ILE A 46 -6.92 -1.03 0.16
C ILE A 46 -6.44 -2.23 0.99
N ASP A 47 -7.32 -3.18 1.29
CA ASP A 47 -7.08 -4.26 2.26
C ASP A 47 -6.63 -3.73 3.63
N ALA A 48 -5.33 -3.88 3.96
CA ALA A 48 -4.63 -3.27 5.09
C ALA A 48 -5.23 -3.64 6.46
N GLU A 49 -5.84 -4.83 6.56
CA GLU A 49 -6.53 -5.30 7.77
C GLU A 49 -7.61 -4.33 8.30
N ARG A 50 -8.21 -3.53 7.41
CA ARG A 50 -9.25 -2.52 7.70
C ARG A 50 -10.65 -3.07 7.57
N ASP A 51 -11.62 -2.44 8.24
CA ASP A 51 -13.04 -2.79 8.06
C ASP A 51 -13.43 -2.66 6.58
N MET A 52 -14.09 -3.70 6.06
CA MET A 52 -14.47 -3.86 4.66
C MET A 52 -13.33 -3.61 3.64
N GLY A 53 -12.05 -3.76 4.05
CA GLY A 53 -10.88 -3.42 3.22
C GLY A 53 -10.77 -1.94 2.86
N GLY A 54 -11.31 -1.07 3.72
CA GLY A 54 -11.38 0.38 3.55
C GLY A 54 -12.50 0.88 2.63
N LEU A 55 -13.39 0.00 2.15
CA LEU A 55 -14.58 0.38 1.39
C LEU A 55 -15.68 0.91 2.34
N PRO A 56 -16.43 1.97 1.99
CA PRO A 56 -17.50 2.47 2.87
C PRO A 56 -18.67 1.48 2.99
N TYR A 57 -19.07 1.20 4.23
CA TYR A 57 -20.17 0.27 4.55
C TYR A 57 -21.50 0.61 3.84
N TRP A 58 -21.74 1.90 3.56
CA TRP A 58 -22.97 2.36 2.91
C TRP A 58 -23.11 1.89 1.47
N LEU A 59 -22.06 1.40 0.80
CA LEU A 59 -22.17 0.76 -0.52
C LEU A 59 -23.20 -0.40 -0.50
N LEU A 60 -23.17 -1.21 0.57
CA LEU A 60 -24.11 -2.32 0.80
C LEU A 60 -25.53 -1.85 1.12
N ARG A 61 -25.68 -0.61 1.62
CA ARG A 61 -26.96 0.04 1.95
C ARG A 61 -27.65 0.59 0.70
N GLU A 62 -26.89 1.16 -0.22
CA GLU A 62 -27.43 1.71 -1.48
C GLU A 62 -27.84 0.59 -2.46
N HIS A 63 -27.06 -0.48 -2.55
CA HIS A 63 -27.35 -1.62 -3.42
C HIS A 63 -26.87 -2.94 -2.78
N SER A 64 -27.80 -3.71 -2.20
CA SER A 64 -27.52 -5.01 -1.58
C SER A 64 -27.14 -6.12 -2.58
N ASP A 65 -27.24 -5.84 -3.87
CA ASP A 65 -26.91 -6.72 -5.00
C ASP A 65 -25.76 -6.12 -5.86
N MET A 66 -24.93 -5.26 -5.27
CA MET A 66 -23.72 -4.71 -5.89
C MET A 66 -22.59 -5.74 -5.88
N GLU A 67 -21.95 -5.93 -7.04
CA GLU A 67 -20.66 -6.63 -7.08
C GLU A 67 -19.54 -5.61 -6.79
N LEU A 68 -18.85 -5.80 -5.66
CA LEU A 68 -17.72 -4.96 -5.27
C LEU A 68 -16.47 -5.35 -6.08
N ARG A 69 -15.57 -4.38 -6.29
CA ARG A 69 -14.29 -4.59 -7.02
C ARG A 69 -14.50 -5.27 -8.39
N SER A 70 -15.54 -4.87 -9.11
CA SER A 70 -15.85 -5.34 -10.46
C SER A 70 -16.31 -4.21 -11.37
N SER A 71 -16.60 -4.55 -12.63
CA SER A 71 -17.18 -3.69 -13.65
C SER A 71 -18.67 -3.36 -13.43
N ASP A 72 -19.31 -3.79 -12.33
CA ASP A 72 -20.71 -3.43 -12.01
C ASP A 72 -20.90 -1.90 -12.03
N PRO A 73 -21.75 -1.36 -12.94
CA PRO A 73 -22.02 0.07 -13.02
C PRO A 73 -22.51 0.70 -11.71
N LYS A 74 -23.11 -0.08 -10.80
CA LYS A 74 -23.48 0.37 -9.45
C LYS A 74 -22.25 0.71 -8.61
N TYR A 75 -21.21 -0.13 -8.66
CA TYR A 75 -19.96 0.07 -7.92
C TYR A 75 -19.10 1.17 -8.58
N ILE A 76 -18.90 1.09 -9.90
CA ILE A 76 -18.14 2.08 -10.69
C ILE A 76 -18.65 3.51 -10.45
N LYS A 77 -19.98 3.71 -10.41
CA LYS A 77 -20.62 5.00 -10.08
C LYS A 77 -20.11 5.64 -8.77
N TYR A 78 -19.78 4.85 -7.74
CA TYR A 78 -19.28 5.38 -6.47
C TYR A 78 -17.76 5.51 -6.46
N VAL A 79 -17.03 4.61 -7.14
CA VAL A 79 -15.58 4.76 -7.36
C VAL A 79 -15.28 6.05 -8.14
N ASP A 80 -16.06 6.35 -9.19
CA ASP A 80 -16.00 7.60 -9.95
C ASP A 80 -16.14 8.83 -9.05
N ARG A 81 -17.11 8.82 -8.13
CA ARG A 81 -17.35 9.92 -7.19
C ARG A 81 -16.16 10.09 -6.24
N TRP A 82 -15.68 8.99 -5.67
CA TRP A 82 -14.54 9.01 -4.75
C TRP A 82 -13.28 9.54 -5.42
N PHE A 83 -12.91 9.00 -6.57
CA PHE A 83 -11.73 9.44 -7.32
C PHE A 83 -11.87 10.85 -7.90
N SER A 84 -13.09 11.32 -8.18
CA SER A 84 -13.36 12.73 -8.51
C SER A 84 -13.12 13.70 -7.35
N VAL A 85 -13.06 13.21 -6.10
CA VAL A 85 -12.66 14.00 -4.91
C VAL A 85 -11.19 13.80 -4.59
N LEU A 86 -10.72 12.55 -4.56
CA LEU A 86 -9.34 12.21 -4.18
C LEU A 86 -8.28 12.74 -5.17
N PHE A 87 -8.49 12.58 -6.48
CA PHE A 87 -7.45 12.90 -7.46
C PHE A 87 -7.17 14.40 -7.61
N PRO A 88 -8.17 15.31 -7.61
CA PRO A 88 -7.90 16.75 -7.51
C PRO A 88 -7.22 17.17 -6.20
N LEU A 89 -7.48 16.47 -5.09
CA LEU A 89 -6.88 16.77 -3.79
C LEU A 89 -5.38 16.43 -3.75
N ILE A 90 -4.96 15.37 -4.45
CA ILE A 90 -3.55 14.93 -4.51
C ILE A 90 -2.77 15.46 -5.72
N GLU A 91 -3.44 16.02 -6.75
CA GLU A 91 -2.76 16.55 -7.93
C GLU A 91 -1.59 17.52 -7.59
N PRO A 92 -1.73 18.48 -6.65
CA PRO A 92 -0.62 19.37 -6.27
C PRO A 92 0.58 18.65 -5.65
N PHE A 93 0.40 17.42 -5.18
CA PHE A 93 1.42 16.63 -4.49
C PHE A 93 2.14 15.63 -5.42
N LEU A 94 1.78 15.54 -6.70
CA LEU A 94 2.53 14.74 -7.68
C LEU A 94 3.95 15.28 -7.88
N TYR A 95 4.93 14.39 -8.07
CA TYR A 95 6.33 14.78 -8.24
C TYR A 95 6.56 15.67 -9.46
N ASN A 96 5.88 15.38 -10.58
CA ASN A 96 5.91 16.24 -11.78
C ASN A 96 5.28 17.62 -11.56
N ASN A 97 4.50 17.80 -10.49
CA ASN A 97 3.92 19.08 -10.06
C ASN A 97 4.71 19.72 -8.90
N GLY A 98 5.82 19.11 -8.46
CA GLY A 98 6.75 19.61 -7.42
C GLY A 98 6.63 18.96 -6.04
N GLY A 99 5.61 18.13 -5.81
CA GLY A 99 5.36 17.45 -4.54
C GLY A 99 6.12 16.12 -4.35
N PRO A 100 5.75 15.30 -3.35
CA PRO A 100 6.49 14.08 -3.01
C PRO A 100 5.98 12.80 -3.69
N ILE A 101 4.79 12.77 -4.30
CA ILE A 101 4.19 11.53 -4.83
C ILE A 101 4.86 11.12 -6.14
N ILE A 102 5.70 10.09 -6.07
CA ILE A 102 6.48 9.56 -7.21
C ILE A 102 5.74 8.47 -8.00
N THR A 103 4.95 7.64 -7.31
CA THR A 103 4.18 6.55 -7.92
C THR A 103 2.83 6.38 -7.22
N LEU A 104 1.84 5.86 -7.94
CA LEU A 104 0.48 5.67 -7.44
C LEU A 104 -0.06 4.27 -7.78
N GLN A 105 -0.47 3.52 -6.76
CA GLN A 105 -1.15 2.23 -6.91
C GLN A 105 -2.65 2.44 -7.15
N ILE A 106 -3.19 1.67 -8.10
CA ILE A 106 -4.62 1.45 -8.27
C ILE A 106 -4.97 0.02 -7.88
N GLU A 107 -6.10 -0.18 -7.20
CA GLU A 107 -6.48 -1.46 -6.56
C GLU A 107 -5.44 -1.97 -5.53
N ASN A 108 -5.69 -3.13 -4.91
CA ASN A 108 -4.70 -3.85 -4.10
C ASN A 108 -4.92 -5.36 -4.19
N GLU A 109 -3.88 -6.12 -4.60
CA GLU A 109 -3.93 -7.58 -4.72
C GLU A 109 -5.16 -8.09 -5.48
N TYR A 110 -5.44 -7.53 -6.65
CA TYR A 110 -6.64 -7.91 -7.39
C TYR A 110 -6.59 -9.37 -7.85
N GLY A 111 -5.39 -9.91 -8.12
CA GLY A 111 -5.20 -11.33 -8.43
C GLY A 111 -5.61 -12.28 -7.30
N SER A 112 -5.67 -11.79 -6.06
CA SER A 112 -6.17 -12.52 -4.88
C SER A 112 -7.70 -12.48 -4.77
N TYR A 113 -8.38 -11.60 -5.51
CA TYR A 113 -9.84 -11.45 -5.54
C TYR A 113 -10.50 -12.03 -6.80
N GLY A 114 -10.05 -11.63 -7.99
CA GLY A 114 -10.75 -11.90 -9.24
C GLY A 114 -9.89 -11.64 -10.49
N CYS A 115 -10.53 -11.72 -11.66
CA CYS A 115 -9.86 -11.62 -12.97
C CYS A 115 -10.56 -10.64 -13.94
N ASP A 116 -11.41 -9.74 -13.43
CA ASP A 116 -12.03 -8.67 -14.23
C ASP A 116 -10.96 -7.72 -14.80
N ALA A 117 -10.78 -7.78 -16.12
CA ALA A 117 -9.86 -6.92 -16.85
C ALA A 117 -10.48 -5.57 -17.23
N GLU A 118 -11.81 -5.46 -17.30
CA GLU A 118 -12.53 -4.23 -17.63
C GLU A 118 -12.46 -3.26 -16.44
N TYR A 119 -12.81 -3.73 -15.23
CA TYR A 119 -12.69 -2.99 -13.97
C TYR A 119 -11.32 -2.32 -13.80
N LYS A 120 -10.24 -3.10 -13.88
CA LYS A 120 -8.89 -2.56 -13.66
C LYS A 120 -8.41 -1.65 -14.79
N SER A 121 -8.80 -1.93 -16.03
CA SER A 121 -8.51 -1.04 -17.16
C SER A 121 -9.26 0.28 -17.01
N TYR A 122 -10.49 0.24 -16.48
CA TYR A 122 -11.27 1.42 -16.14
C TYR A 122 -10.57 2.27 -15.06
N LEU A 123 -10.11 1.66 -13.96
CA LEU A 123 -9.34 2.38 -12.92
C LEU A 123 -8.07 3.02 -13.50
N ARG A 124 -7.36 2.32 -14.40
CA ARG A 124 -6.16 2.84 -15.08
C ARG A 124 -6.48 4.06 -15.92
N GLU A 125 -7.49 3.99 -16.79
CA GLU A 125 -7.85 5.11 -17.66
C GLU A 125 -8.45 6.29 -16.88
N PHE A 126 -9.20 6.04 -15.81
CA PHE A 126 -9.65 7.10 -14.90
C PHE A 126 -8.45 7.83 -14.27
N ALA A 127 -7.51 7.08 -13.67
CA ALA A 127 -6.33 7.65 -13.02
C ALA A 127 -5.43 8.41 -14.02
N LYS A 128 -5.12 7.81 -15.19
CA LYS A 128 -4.37 8.46 -16.28
C LYS A 128 -5.01 9.79 -16.70
N LYS A 129 -6.33 9.79 -16.90
CA LYS A 129 -7.10 10.97 -17.35
C LYS A 129 -7.17 12.06 -16.27
N ALA A 130 -7.52 11.70 -15.04
CA ALA A 130 -7.68 12.64 -13.92
C ALA A 130 -6.34 13.28 -13.53
N LEU A 131 -5.28 12.47 -13.45
CA LEU A 131 -3.92 12.90 -13.09
C LEU A 131 -3.07 13.27 -14.31
N LYS A 132 -3.68 13.42 -15.49
CA LYS A 132 -3.07 13.95 -16.74
C LYS A 132 -1.80 13.21 -17.20
N ASN A 133 -1.65 11.93 -16.82
CA ASN A 133 -0.44 11.11 -16.94
C ASN A 133 0.81 11.64 -16.19
N ASN A 134 0.65 12.52 -15.18
CA ASN A 134 1.75 13.12 -14.42
C ASN A 134 2.29 12.23 -13.25
N VAL A 135 1.96 10.94 -13.22
CA VAL A 135 2.44 9.98 -12.20
C VAL A 135 2.63 8.59 -12.81
N VAL A 136 3.61 7.84 -12.29
CA VAL A 136 3.81 6.43 -12.65
C VAL A 136 2.80 5.57 -11.90
N LEU A 137 1.90 4.92 -12.63
CA LEU A 137 0.92 3.99 -12.09
C LEU A 137 1.51 2.58 -11.89
N PHE A 138 1.03 1.85 -10.89
CA PHE A 138 1.41 0.46 -10.64
C PHE A 138 0.31 -0.41 -9.99
N THR A 139 0.51 -1.73 -9.96
CA THR A 139 -0.24 -2.69 -9.14
C THR A 139 0.70 -3.54 -8.28
N THR A 140 0.17 -4.10 -7.19
CA THR A 140 0.85 -5.06 -6.30
C THR A 140 -0.02 -6.30 -6.18
N ASP A 141 0.60 -7.48 -6.38
CA ASP A 141 -0.05 -8.78 -6.30
C ASP A 141 0.98 -9.85 -5.86
N GLY A 142 0.56 -10.81 -5.04
CA GLY A 142 1.45 -11.85 -4.51
C GLY A 142 2.21 -12.62 -5.58
N SER A 143 3.45 -13.00 -5.28
CA SER A 143 4.51 -13.45 -6.22
C SER A 143 4.31 -14.80 -6.96
N SER A 144 3.07 -15.19 -7.27
CA SER A 144 2.75 -16.40 -8.04
C SER A 144 2.15 -16.08 -9.42
N SER A 145 2.34 -16.99 -10.39
CA SER A 145 1.83 -16.82 -11.76
C SER A 145 0.31 -16.74 -11.84
N LYS A 146 -0.44 -17.37 -10.91
CA LYS A 146 -1.90 -17.28 -10.85
C LYS A 146 -2.35 -15.87 -10.46
N LEU A 147 -1.80 -15.35 -9.36
CA LEU A 147 -2.15 -14.02 -8.85
C LEU A 147 -1.74 -12.96 -9.88
N LEU A 148 -0.48 -12.96 -10.31
CA LEU A 148 0.06 -11.99 -11.27
C LEU A 148 -0.68 -12.00 -12.63
N ALA A 149 -1.17 -13.15 -13.11
CA ALA A 149 -1.93 -13.21 -14.36
C ALA A 149 -3.28 -12.47 -14.27
N CYS A 150 -3.96 -12.54 -13.13
CA CYS A 150 -5.24 -11.86 -12.91
C CYS A 150 -5.11 -10.50 -12.22
N GLY A 151 -3.97 -10.21 -11.58
CA GLY A 151 -3.63 -8.95 -10.95
C GLY A 151 -3.16 -7.87 -11.92
N LYS A 152 -2.21 -8.20 -12.80
CA LYS A 152 -1.57 -7.26 -13.73
C LYS A 152 -2.56 -6.38 -14.50
N VAL A 153 -2.11 -5.17 -14.83
CA VAL A 153 -2.81 -4.26 -15.73
C VAL A 153 -1.82 -3.78 -16.78
N ASP A 154 -2.21 -3.85 -18.05
CA ASP A 154 -1.32 -3.49 -19.14
C ASP A 154 -1.00 -1.98 -19.12
N GLU A 155 0.12 -1.60 -19.73
CA GLU A 155 0.64 -0.21 -19.79
C GLU A 155 1.05 0.44 -18.45
N ILE A 156 0.95 -0.26 -17.33
CA ILE A 156 1.43 0.23 -16.02
C ILE A 156 2.37 -0.78 -15.36
N LEU A 157 3.04 -0.41 -14.27
CA LEU A 157 4.01 -1.31 -13.65
C LEU A 157 3.31 -2.39 -12.82
N SER A 158 3.47 -3.67 -13.17
CA SER A 158 3.30 -4.72 -12.17
C SER A 158 4.47 -4.69 -11.19
N THR A 159 4.16 -4.88 -9.91
CA THR A 159 5.09 -5.13 -8.80
C THR A 159 4.62 -6.37 -8.03
N ILE A 160 5.38 -6.83 -7.04
CA ILE A 160 5.00 -7.96 -6.17
C ILE A 160 5.15 -7.56 -4.70
N ASP A 161 4.46 -8.29 -3.83
CA ASP A 161 4.76 -8.42 -2.41
C ASP A 161 5.45 -9.76 -2.09
N PHE A 162 6.14 -9.80 -0.95
CA PHE A 162 6.54 -11.05 -0.26
C PHE A 162 7.22 -10.75 1.09
N GLY A 163 7.02 -11.63 2.07
CA GLY A 163 7.57 -11.51 3.43
C GLY A 163 9.03 -11.93 3.60
N SER A 164 9.50 -11.90 4.85
CA SER A 164 10.86 -12.35 5.21
C SER A 164 11.03 -13.88 5.19
N GLY A 165 12.29 -14.34 5.11
CA GLY A 165 12.64 -15.77 5.15
C GLY A 165 12.52 -16.53 3.81
N VAL A 166 11.95 -15.92 2.78
CA VAL A 166 11.75 -16.53 1.45
C VAL A 166 12.97 -16.41 0.51
N ASN A 167 12.92 -17.10 -0.64
CA ASN A 167 13.92 -16.99 -1.71
C ASN A 167 13.69 -15.73 -2.56
N VAL A 168 14.45 -14.66 -2.31
CA VAL A 168 14.35 -13.38 -3.03
C VAL A 168 14.48 -13.52 -4.55
N THR A 169 15.45 -14.30 -5.02
CA THR A 169 15.69 -14.49 -6.46
C THR A 169 14.46 -15.08 -7.14
N HIS A 170 13.87 -16.12 -6.55
CA HIS A 170 12.68 -16.76 -7.12
C HIS A 170 11.47 -15.82 -7.18
N ASN A 171 11.25 -14.99 -6.15
CA ASN A 171 10.17 -14.01 -6.15
C ASN A 171 10.35 -13.01 -7.32
N PHE A 172 11.57 -12.48 -7.52
CA PHE A 172 11.83 -11.56 -8.63
C PHE A 172 11.90 -12.24 -10.01
N GLU A 173 12.21 -13.53 -10.09
CA GLU A 173 11.99 -14.33 -11.30
C GLU A 173 10.50 -14.39 -11.66
N MET A 174 9.60 -14.56 -10.68
CA MET A 174 8.15 -14.56 -10.91
C MET A 174 7.62 -13.19 -11.36
N LEU A 175 8.11 -12.08 -10.79
CA LEU A 175 7.79 -10.72 -11.27
C LEU A 175 8.12 -10.56 -12.77
N ARG A 176 9.20 -11.18 -13.26
CA ARG A 176 9.63 -11.08 -14.67
C ARG A 176 8.70 -11.78 -15.67
N TRP A 177 7.70 -12.55 -15.22
CA TRP A 177 6.66 -13.11 -16.10
C TRP A 177 5.64 -12.07 -16.58
N THR A 178 5.35 -11.05 -15.77
CA THR A 178 4.44 -9.94 -16.13
C THR A 178 5.18 -8.65 -16.41
N GLN A 179 6.22 -8.35 -15.63
CA GLN A 179 7.07 -7.17 -15.76
C GLN A 179 8.42 -7.56 -16.36
N THR A 180 8.49 -7.73 -17.68
CA THR A 180 9.67 -8.26 -18.38
C THR A 180 10.90 -7.34 -18.37
N SER A 181 10.74 -6.06 -18.01
CA SER A 181 11.82 -5.06 -17.93
C SER A 181 11.58 -4.06 -16.78
N GLY A 182 12.32 -2.95 -16.71
CA GLY A 182 12.16 -1.97 -15.64
C GLY A 182 12.62 -2.46 -14.25
N PRO A 183 12.24 -1.76 -13.17
CA PRO A 183 12.75 -2.04 -11.82
C PRO A 183 12.31 -3.41 -11.29
N LEU A 184 13.07 -3.92 -10.32
CA LEU A 184 12.58 -4.91 -9.37
C LEU A 184 11.95 -4.15 -8.20
N VAL A 185 10.74 -4.52 -7.78
CA VAL A 185 10.01 -3.85 -6.70
C VAL A 185 9.36 -4.91 -5.83
N ASN A 186 9.67 -4.89 -4.53
CA ASN A 186 8.81 -5.47 -3.50
C ASN A 186 8.02 -4.34 -2.84
N SER A 187 6.72 -4.26 -3.11
CA SER A 187 5.82 -3.21 -2.62
C SER A 187 5.37 -3.45 -1.18
N GLU A 188 5.37 -4.69 -0.71
CA GLU A 188 5.00 -5.05 0.67
C GLU A 188 5.96 -6.12 1.20
N PHE A 189 7.07 -5.66 1.76
CA PHE A 189 8.02 -6.51 2.47
C PHE A 189 7.64 -6.60 3.94
N TYR A 190 7.03 -7.72 4.32
CA TYR A 190 6.50 -7.96 5.66
C TYR A 190 7.62 -8.25 6.69
N PRO A 191 7.81 -7.39 7.72
CA PRO A 191 8.82 -7.55 8.78
C PRO A 191 8.29 -8.32 10.00
N GLY A 192 7.01 -8.68 9.99
CA GLY A 192 6.21 -9.35 11.02
C GLY A 192 4.84 -9.71 10.43
N TRP A 193 3.76 -9.81 11.20
CA TRP A 193 2.42 -10.12 10.67
C TRP A 193 1.25 -9.61 11.55
N MET A 194 0.04 -9.60 10.99
CA MET A 194 -1.22 -9.27 11.69
C MET A 194 -1.64 -10.32 12.73
N ASP A 195 -2.42 -9.91 13.74
CA ASP A 195 -2.92 -10.78 14.81
C ASP A 195 -4.46 -10.92 14.84
N HIS A 196 -4.94 -12.13 15.15
CA HIS A 196 -6.36 -12.44 15.30
C HIS A 196 -6.74 -12.74 16.75
N TRP A 197 -7.96 -12.37 17.15
CA TRP A 197 -8.45 -12.65 18.50
C TRP A 197 -8.40 -14.16 18.84
N GLY A 198 -7.75 -14.49 19.95
CA GLY A 198 -7.59 -15.87 20.42
C GLY A 198 -6.45 -16.66 19.77
N GLN A 199 -5.63 -16.05 18.91
CA GLN A 199 -4.38 -16.62 18.42
C GLN A 199 -3.16 -16.10 19.23
N PRO A 200 -2.00 -16.78 19.18
CA PRO A 200 -0.73 -16.23 19.68
C PRO A 200 -0.30 -15.01 18.86
N HIS A 201 0.44 -14.09 19.48
CA HIS A 201 1.04 -12.94 18.81
C HIS A 201 2.05 -13.38 17.73
N SER A 202 1.90 -12.81 16.55
CA SER A 202 2.66 -13.12 15.34
C SER A 202 3.97 -12.36 15.30
N THR A 203 5.07 -13.06 15.01
CA THR A 203 6.41 -12.48 15.00
C THR A 203 7.26 -13.02 13.85
N ALA A 204 8.24 -12.24 13.40
CA ALA A 204 9.25 -12.66 12.43
C ALA A 204 10.67 -12.28 12.89
N THR A 205 11.62 -13.20 12.76
CA THR A 205 12.97 -13.03 13.32
C THR A 205 13.73 -11.90 12.63
N THR A 206 14.43 -11.09 13.42
CA THR A 206 15.21 -9.95 12.90
C THR A 206 16.27 -10.41 11.90
N GLU A 207 16.81 -11.62 12.08
CA GLU A 207 17.75 -12.28 11.18
C GLU A 207 17.13 -12.56 9.80
N ALA A 208 15.90 -13.09 9.75
CA ALA A 208 15.20 -13.35 8.50
C ALA A 208 14.88 -12.04 7.78
N VAL A 209 14.34 -11.05 8.51
CA VAL A 209 13.99 -9.72 7.97
C VAL A 209 15.22 -9.02 7.39
N VAL A 210 16.31 -8.93 8.15
CA VAL A 210 17.55 -8.27 7.70
C VAL A 210 18.23 -9.03 6.56
N LYS A 211 18.18 -10.37 6.56
CA LYS A 211 18.71 -11.18 5.45
C LYS A 211 17.94 -10.90 4.15
N THR A 212 16.63 -11.08 4.14
CA THR A 212 15.79 -10.91 2.94
C THR A 212 15.87 -9.48 2.42
N LEU A 213 15.85 -8.46 3.29
CA LEU A 213 16.08 -7.07 2.92
C LEU A 213 17.47 -6.86 2.28
N THR A 214 18.53 -7.40 2.86
CA THR A 214 19.90 -7.29 2.33
C THR A 214 20.03 -7.96 0.95
N GLU A 215 19.32 -9.06 0.70
CA GLU A 215 19.29 -9.76 -0.59
C GLU A 215 18.55 -8.93 -1.66
N MET A 216 17.41 -8.32 -1.32
CA MET A 216 16.70 -7.40 -2.24
C MET A 216 17.51 -6.15 -2.58
N LEU A 217 18.15 -5.52 -1.58
CA LEU A 217 18.99 -4.34 -1.79
C LEU A 217 20.22 -4.65 -2.66
N LYS A 218 20.81 -5.85 -2.52
CA LYS A 218 21.89 -6.33 -3.41
C LYS A 218 21.43 -6.59 -4.85
N ALA A 219 20.16 -6.94 -5.05
CA ALA A 219 19.55 -7.05 -6.38
C ALA A 219 19.18 -5.69 -7.00
N ASN A 220 19.50 -4.57 -6.34
CA ASN A 220 19.10 -3.22 -6.71
C ASN A 220 17.57 -3.08 -6.88
N ALA A 221 16.81 -3.80 -6.04
CA ALA A 221 15.36 -3.70 -5.98
C ALA A 221 14.92 -2.52 -5.11
N SER A 222 13.81 -1.88 -5.49
CA SER A 222 13.05 -1.02 -4.60
C SER A 222 12.28 -1.87 -3.61
N VAL A 223 12.25 -1.45 -2.33
CA VAL A 223 11.58 -2.19 -1.25
C VAL A 223 10.80 -1.22 -0.38
N ASN A 224 9.51 -1.47 -0.18
CA ASN A 224 8.72 -0.83 0.87
C ASN A 224 8.46 -1.83 2.01
N ILE A 225 8.77 -1.42 3.24
CA ILE A 225 8.57 -2.24 4.44
C ILE A 225 7.13 -2.06 4.90
N TYR A 226 6.32 -3.13 4.91
CA TYR A 226 4.90 -3.08 5.26
C TYR A 226 4.60 -3.88 6.52
N PRO A 227 4.18 -3.26 7.64
CA PRO A 227 4.33 -1.85 7.98
C PRO A 227 5.73 -1.55 8.55
N PHE A 228 6.22 -0.32 8.41
CA PHE A 228 7.40 0.14 9.15
C PHE A 228 7.07 0.53 10.60
N HIS A 229 5.83 0.96 10.79
CA HIS A 229 5.12 1.23 12.04
C HIS A 229 3.63 1.03 11.69
N GLY A 230 2.92 0.14 12.39
CA GLY A 230 1.49 -0.07 12.14
C GLY A 230 0.61 0.78 13.05
N GLY A 231 0.93 0.86 14.34
CA GLY A 231 0.17 1.66 15.31
C GLY A 231 -1.06 0.92 15.83
N THR A 232 -2.23 1.56 15.78
CA THR A 232 -3.47 1.06 16.42
C THR A 232 -4.68 1.17 15.50
N ASN A 233 -5.47 0.10 15.40
CA ASN A 233 -6.79 0.12 14.77
C ASN A 233 -7.84 0.72 15.73
N PHE A 234 -7.85 2.05 15.87
CA PHE A 234 -8.79 2.74 16.77
C PHE A 234 -10.27 2.58 16.37
N GLY A 235 -11.15 2.61 17.38
CA GLY A 235 -12.60 2.56 17.21
C GLY A 235 -13.09 1.20 16.73
N PHE A 236 -13.77 1.18 15.58
CA PHE A 236 -14.35 -0.02 14.97
C PHE A 236 -13.79 -0.31 13.57
N ALA A 237 -12.73 0.38 13.15
CA ALA A 237 -12.21 0.31 11.77
C ALA A 237 -11.21 -0.85 11.54
N VAL A 238 -11.18 -1.82 12.45
CA VAL A 238 -10.40 -3.07 12.32
C VAL A 238 -11.16 -4.08 11.45
N GLY A 239 -10.45 -4.73 10.54
CA GLY A 239 -11.00 -5.74 9.65
C GLY A 239 -11.02 -7.16 10.21
N SER A 240 -11.19 -8.12 9.29
CA SER A 240 -11.31 -9.54 9.61
C SER A 240 -10.98 -10.39 8.40
N ASN A 241 -10.30 -11.52 8.62
CA ASN A 241 -10.12 -12.54 7.59
C ASN A 241 -11.29 -13.54 7.59
N LEU A 242 -11.54 -14.13 6.43
CA LEU A 242 -12.49 -15.23 6.26
C LEU A 242 -11.74 -16.52 5.89
N GLY A 243 -11.41 -17.31 6.92
CA GLY A 243 -10.91 -18.67 6.76
C GLY A 243 -12.05 -19.69 6.69
N SER A 244 -11.86 -20.86 7.31
CA SER A 244 -12.95 -21.79 7.63
C SER A 244 -13.96 -21.21 8.65
N THR A 245 -13.58 -20.14 9.33
CA THR A 245 -14.39 -19.33 10.24
C THR A 245 -14.06 -17.85 10.04
N PHE A 246 -14.94 -16.96 10.52
CA PHE A 246 -14.65 -15.54 10.65
C PHE A 246 -13.53 -15.30 11.67
N GLN A 247 -12.51 -14.52 11.32
CA GLN A 247 -11.32 -14.26 12.13
C GLN A 247 -11.13 -12.75 12.29
N PRO A 248 -11.70 -12.13 13.35
CA PRO A 248 -11.53 -10.69 13.60
C PRO A 248 -10.10 -10.40 14.05
N ILE A 249 -9.57 -9.28 13.55
CA ILE A 249 -8.21 -8.81 13.84
C ILE A 249 -8.23 -8.01 15.15
N ILE A 250 -7.10 -7.93 15.83
CA ILE A 250 -7.02 -7.23 17.13
C ILE A 250 -6.86 -5.71 16.96
N THR A 251 -7.19 -4.97 18.03
CA THR A 251 -7.10 -3.51 18.07
C THR A 251 -5.67 -3.00 17.92
N SER A 252 -4.68 -3.74 18.45
CA SER A 252 -3.27 -3.46 18.22
C SER A 252 -2.89 -3.75 16.77
N TYR A 253 -2.15 -2.84 16.15
CA TYR A 253 -1.53 -3.05 14.85
C TYR A 253 0.00 -2.92 15.00
N ASP A 254 0.55 -3.40 16.13
CA ASP A 254 1.99 -3.48 16.38
C ASP A 254 2.73 -4.26 15.28
N PHE A 255 2.12 -5.37 14.83
CA PHE A 255 2.57 -6.20 13.71
C PHE A 255 3.97 -6.84 13.91
N ASP A 256 4.60 -6.76 15.08
CA ASP A 256 6.05 -6.98 15.27
C ASP A 256 6.87 -6.11 14.29
N ALA A 257 6.44 -4.85 14.12
CA ALA A 257 7.02 -3.89 13.20
C ALA A 257 8.37 -3.31 13.68
N PRO A 258 9.16 -2.68 12.79
CA PRO A 258 10.40 -1.99 13.17
C PRO A 258 10.19 -0.95 14.29
N LEU A 259 9.16 -0.12 14.21
CA LEU A 259 8.68 0.67 15.35
C LEU A 259 7.41 0.00 15.91
N ASN A 260 7.35 -0.19 17.23
CA ASN A 260 6.21 -0.82 17.90
C ASN A 260 4.92 0.03 17.78
N GLU A 261 3.80 -0.45 18.32
CA GLU A 261 2.52 0.28 18.37
C GLU A 261 2.63 1.70 18.99
N ALA A 262 3.52 1.91 19.95
CA ALA A 262 3.76 3.23 20.57
C ALA A 262 4.76 4.12 19.79
N GLY A 263 5.40 3.61 18.75
CA GLY A 263 6.42 4.29 17.95
C GLY A 263 7.87 4.09 18.43
N ASP A 264 8.12 3.24 19.44
CA ASP A 264 9.47 3.00 19.97
C ASP A 264 10.35 2.24 18.97
N PRO A 265 11.62 2.62 18.78
CA PRO A 265 12.56 1.91 17.92
C PRO A 265 13.00 0.57 18.53
N THR A 266 12.52 -0.53 17.96
CA THR A 266 12.88 -1.89 18.40
C THR A 266 14.31 -2.29 18.01
N SER A 267 14.78 -3.43 18.52
CA SER A 267 16.01 -4.08 18.04
C SER A 267 15.99 -4.34 16.52
N LYS A 268 14.81 -4.65 15.96
CA LYS A 268 14.56 -4.86 14.53
C LYS A 268 14.79 -3.57 13.73
N TYR A 269 14.31 -2.42 14.21
CA TYR A 269 14.61 -1.11 13.61
C TYR A 269 16.11 -0.82 13.53
N TYR A 270 16.86 -1.00 14.64
CA TYR A 270 18.30 -0.75 14.64
C TYR A 270 19.06 -1.69 13.69
N ALA A 271 18.62 -2.94 13.57
CA ALA A 271 19.21 -3.91 12.65
C ALA A 271 18.90 -3.58 11.17
N ILE A 272 17.68 -3.16 10.85
CA ILE A 272 17.26 -2.67 9.52
C ILE A 272 18.03 -1.39 9.15
N ARG A 273 18.11 -0.41 10.04
CA ARG A 273 18.91 0.83 9.85
C ARG A 273 20.38 0.50 9.54
N LYS A 274 20.96 -0.47 10.24
CA LYS A 274 22.33 -0.97 10.02
C LYS A 274 22.48 -1.80 8.73
N ALA A 275 21.40 -2.31 8.15
CA ALA A 275 21.42 -2.96 6.84
C ALA A 275 21.37 -1.93 5.71
N ILE A 276 20.42 -1.00 5.76
CA ILE A 276 20.23 0.08 4.78
C ILE A 276 21.46 0.99 4.72
N GLY A 277 22.04 1.36 5.88
CA GLY A 277 23.25 2.19 5.95
C GLY A 277 24.54 1.57 5.39
N LYS A 278 24.49 0.38 4.77
CA LYS A 278 25.58 -0.22 3.98
C LYS A 278 25.41 -0.05 2.48
N VAL A 279 24.22 0.37 2.01
CA VAL A 279 23.96 0.64 0.59
C VAL A 279 24.64 1.98 0.25
N PRO A 280 25.47 2.04 -0.81
CA PRO A 280 26.11 3.29 -1.20
C PRO A 280 25.06 4.30 -1.69
N LEU A 281 24.84 5.34 -0.90
CA LEU A 281 23.93 6.44 -1.22
C LEU A 281 24.52 7.31 -2.34
N ASN A 282 24.21 6.95 -3.59
CA ASN A 282 24.57 7.72 -4.78
C ASN A 282 23.64 8.93 -4.96
N VAL A 283 23.57 9.78 -3.94
CA VAL A 283 22.59 10.87 -3.81
C VAL A 283 23.06 12.10 -4.58
N ALA A 284 22.61 12.19 -5.83
CA ALA A 284 22.68 13.41 -6.62
C ALA A 284 21.42 14.30 -6.44
N ASP A 285 20.23 13.68 -6.31
CA ASP A 285 18.93 14.36 -6.53
C ASP A 285 17.93 14.25 -5.36
N LEU A 286 18.35 13.93 -4.13
CA LEU A 286 17.50 14.21 -2.96
C LEU A 286 17.64 15.68 -2.57
N LYS A 287 16.51 16.39 -2.42
CA LYS A 287 16.44 17.80 -1.98
C LYS A 287 17.38 18.00 -0.77
N SER A 288 18.26 18.99 -0.86
CA SER A 288 19.49 19.03 -0.05
C SER A 288 19.26 19.01 1.48
N THR A 289 19.82 17.99 2.13
CA THR A 289 20.24 18.01 3.54
C THR A 289 19.13 18.15 4.59
N ILE A 290 18.46 17.03 4.89
CA ILE A 290 17.72 16.87 6.15
C ILE A 290 18.74 16.70 7.30
N ASN A 291 19.08 17.79 7.99
CA ASN A 291 19.87 17.73 9.22
C ASN A 291 19.00 17.24 10.39
N VAL A 292 18.82 15.92 10.51
CA VAL A 292 18.32 15.31 11.74
C VAL A 292 19.46 15.29 12.76
N THR A 293 19.53 16.31 13.61
CA THR A 293 20.39 16.32 14.81
C THR A 293 19.82 15.40 15.90
N GLU A 294 20.71 14.91 16.76
CA GLU A 294 20.45 13.95 17.85
C GLU A 294 19.48 14.47 18.93
#